data_AF-A0A7C5NJ10-F1
#
_entry.id   AF-A0A7C5NJ10-F1
#
_cell.length_a   1.000
_cell.length_b   1.000
_cell.length_c   1.000
_cell.angle_alpha   90.00
_cell.angle_beta   90.00
_cell.angle_gamma   90.00
#
_symmetry.space_group_name_H-M   'P 1'
#
loop_
_entity.id
_entity.type
_entity.pdbx_description
1 polymer ?
#
loop_
_entity_poly.entity_id
_entity_poly.type
_entity_poly.pdbx_seq_one_letter_code
_entity_poly.pdbx_strand_id
1 'polypeptide(L)' 'MSKLYTTLFLLFGIVSISFAQLPSTNLYSFKMNQVTDSLFIFSQPKFLTAFNQQGYNNQPKFINNEEIYFTVK' A
#
# COMPACT_ATOMS: atom_id res chain seq x y z
N MET A 1 43.33 -8.03 6.23
CA MET A 1 42.30 -8.74 7.03
C MET A 1 41.21 -7.79 7.52
N SER A 2 41.50 -6.74 8.29
CA SER A 2 40.47 -5.80 8.80
C SER A 2 39.58 -5.17 7.72
N LYS A 3 40.16 -4.70 6.61
CA LYS A 3 39.40 -4.10 5.49
C LYS A 3 38.37 -5.05 4.89
N LEU A 4 38.69 -6.35 4.78
CA LEU A 4 37.79 -7.36 4.24
C LEU A 4 36.57 -7.54 5.13
N TYR A 5 36.77 -7.65 6.45
CA TYR A 5 35.67 -7.76 7.41
C TYR A 5 34.80 -6.50 7.47
N THR A 6 35.40 -5.31 7.37
CA THR A 6 34.64 -4.05 7.28
C THR A 6 33.80 -3.99 6.00
N THR A 7 34.35 -4.39 4.86
CA THR A 7 33.60 -4.44 3.59
C THR A 7 32.46 -5.47 3.65
N LEU A 8 32.70 -6.66 4.22
CA LEU A 8 31.66 -7.67 4.42
C LEU A 8 30.55 -7.20 5.36
N PHE A 9 30.89 -6.52 6.45
CA PHE A 9 29.93 -5.96 7.39
C PHE A 9 29.03 -4.90 6.73
N LEU A 10 29.61 -4.01 5.91
CA LEU A 10 28.85 -3.00 5.18
C LEU A 10 27.93 -3.63 4.10
N LEU A 11 28.40 -4.65 3.38
CA LEU A 11 27.58 -5.39 2.40
C LEU A 11 26.39 -6.09 3.07
N PHE A 12 26.60 -6.72 4.22
CA PHE A 12 25.54 -7.40 4.97
C PHE A 12 24.50 -6.41 5.51
N GLY A 13 24.94 -5.22 5.93
CA GLY A 13 24.08 -4.13 6.34
C GLY A 13 23.15 -3.65 5.21
N ILE A 14 23.66 -3.50 3.97
CA ILE A 14 22.89 -2.99 2.82
C ILE A 14 21.80 -3.96 2.37
N VAL A 15 22.06 -5.28 2.38
CA VAL A 15 21.07 -6.28 1.96
C VAL A 15 19.86 -6.31 2.90
N SER A 16 20.06 -6.02 4.19
CA SER A 16 18.99 -6.03 5.21
C SER A 16 17.98 -4.88 5.08
N ILE A 17 18.30 -3.83 4.32
CA ILE A 17 17.45 -2.63 4.15
C ILE A 17 16.50 -2.76 2.93
N SER A 18 16.65 -3.82 2.12
CA SER A 18 15.97 -3.96 0.83
C SER A 18 14.50 -4.39 0.92
N PHE A 19 13.94 -4.54 2.12
CA PHE A 19 12.53 -4.93 2.35
C PHE A 19 11.66 -3.80 2.93
N ALA A 20 12.03 -2.54 2.71
CA ALA A 20 11.30 -1.39 3.24
C ALA A 20 9.95 -1.10 2.53
N GLN A 21 9.61 -1.82 1.45
CA GLN A 21 8.38 -1.54 0.70
C GLN A 21 7.18 -2.22 1.34
N LEU A 22 6.14 -1.43 1.63
CA LEU A 22 4.86 -1.94 2.09
C LEU A 22 4.23 -2.87 1.02
N PRO A 23 3.45 -3.88 1.42
CA PRO A 23 2.76 -4.76 0.48
C PRO A 23 1.86 -3.97 -0.47
N SER A 24 1.81 -4.38 -1.73
CA SER A 24 0.92 -3.76 -2.70
C SER A 24 -0.55 -3.91 -2.29
N THR A 25 -1.35 -2.87 -2.45
CA THR A 25 -2.77 -2.87 -2.09
C THR A 25 -3.68 -2.71 -3.31
N ASN A 26 -4.93 -3.17 -3.17
CA ASN A 26 -5.98 -3.00 -4.16
C ASN A 26 -7.09 -2.13 -3.59
N LEU A 27 -7.56 -1.15 -4.36
CA LEU A 27 -8.65 -0.28 -3.94
C LEU A 27 -9.97 -0.75 -4.53
N TYR A 28 -10.95 -0.94 -3.66
CA TYR A 28 -12.33 -1.25 -4.02
C TYR A 28 -13.26 -0.19 -3.45
N SER A 29 -14.19 0.28 -4.26
CA SER A 29 -15.23 1.23 -3.85
C SER A 29 -16.58 0.53 -3.85
N PHE A 30 -17.39 0.82 -2.83
CA PHE A 30 -18.74 0.31 -2.67
C PHE A 30 -19.66 1.47 -2.29
N LYS A 31 -20.90 1.41 -2.76
CA LYS A 31 -21.98 2.22 -2.22
C LYS A 31 -22.48 1.57 -0.92
N MET A 32 -22.27 2.27 0.19
CA MET A 32 -22.75 1.87 1.51
C MET A 32 -24.09 2.56 1.81
N ASN A 33 -25.10 1.78 2.22
CA ASN A 33 -26.36 2.30 2.73
C ASN A 33 -26.60 1.76 4.14
N GLN A 34 -26.86 2.63 5.11
CA GLN A 34 -27.27 2.25 6.45
C GLN A 34 -28.79 2.01 6.46
N VAL A 35 -29.22 0.80 6.81
CA VAL A 35 -30.64 0.42 6.85
C VAL A 35 -31.21 0.60 8.25
N THR A 36 -30.41 0.28 9.26
CA THR A 36 -30.70 0.51 10.69
C THR A 36 -29.40 0.90 11.41
N ASP A 37 -29.45 1.22 12.70
CA ASP A 37 -28.30 1.65 13.48
C ASP A 37 -27.08 0.71 13.39
N SER A 38 -27.31 -0.61 13.28
CA SER A 38 -26.26 -1.62 13.20
C SER A 38 -26.18 -2.37 11.86
N LEU A 39 -27.08 -2.10 10.91
CA LEU A 39 -27.14 -2.80 9.63
C LEU A 39 -26.70 -1.89 8.48
N PHE A 40 -25.61 -2.28 7.81
CA PHE A 40 -25.09 -1.63 6.62
C PHE A 40 -25.12 -2.59 5.43
N ILE A 41 -25.62 -2.13 4.29
CA ILE A 41 -25.61 -2.86 3.02
C ILE A 41 -24.62 -2.19 2.07
N PHE A 42 -23.70 -2.99 1.54
CA PHE A 42 -22.73 -2.58 0.53
C PHE A 42 -23.17 -3.08 -0.85
N SER A 43 -23.08 -2.21 -1.85
CA SER A 43 -23.51 -2.48 -3.22
C SER A 43 -22.59 -1.80 -4.22
N GLN A 44 -22.76 -2.09 -5.51
CA GLN A 44 -22.00 -1.44 -6.60
C GLN A 44 -20.46 -1.53 -6.43
N PRO A 45 -19.88 -2.75 -6.30
CA PRO A 45 -18.43 -2.90 -6.18
C PRO A 45 -17.73 -2.35 -7.43
N LYS A 46 -16.68 -1.56 -7.23
CA LYS A 46 -15.79 -1.07 -8.29
C LYS A 46 -14.35 -1.33 -7.92
N PHE A 47 -13.60 -1.95 -8.81
CA PHE A 47 -12.16 -2.12 -8.66
C PHE A 47 -11.44 -0.92 -9.27
N LEU A 48 -10.72 -0.15 -8.44
CA LEU A 48 -10.18 1.16 -8.81
C LEU A 48 -8.69 1.15 -9.17
N THR A 49 -7.95 0.09 -8.86
CA THR A 49 -6.49 0.03 -9.07
C THR A 49 -6.06 -1.05 -10.07
N ALA A 50 -6.95 -1.41 -11.00
CA ALA A 50 -6.63 -2.38 -12.07
C ALA A 50 -5.39 -2.00 -12.88
N PHE A 51 -5.17 -0.69 -13.06
CA PHE A 51 -4.06 -0.15 -13.84
C PHE A 51 -2.75 0.00 -13.04
N ASN A 52 -2.74 -0.19 -11.70
CA ASN A 52 -1.56 0.01 -10.86
C ASN A 52 -1.39 -1.04 -9.74
N GLN A 53 -1.71 -2.31 -10.04
CA GLN A 53 -1.68 -3.39 -9.05
C GLN A 53 -0.30 -3.63 -8.43
N GLN A 54 0.77 -3.38 -9.19
CA GLN A 54 2.16 -3.57 -8.76
C GLN A 54 2.90 -2.22 -8.61
N GLY A 55 2.15 -1.13 -8.42
CA GLY A 55 2.70 0.20 -8.29
C GLY A 55 3.61 0.35 -7.07
N TYR A 56 4.70 1.08 -7.26
CA TYR A 56 5.52 1.55 -6.15
C TYR A 56 4.70 2.52 -5.29
N ASN A 57 4.72 2.36 -3.96
CA ASN A 57 3.93 3.16 -3.03
C ASN A 57 2.42 3.22 -3.35
N ASN A 58 1.82 2.10 -3.78
CA ASN A 58 0.39 2.06 -4.12
C ASN A 58 -0.55 1.96 -2.89
N GLN A 59 -0.05 2.23 -1.69
CA GLN A 59 -0.86 2.28 -0.47
C GLN A 59 -1.68 3.58 -0.45
N PRO A 60 -3.02 3.51 -0.35
CA PRO A 60 -3.85 4.70 -0.35
C PRO A 60 -3.79 5.42 1.00
N LYS A 61 -4.02 6.73 0.97
CA LYS A 61 -4.12 7.59 2.15
C LYS A 61 -5.29 8.56 2.00
N PHE A 62 -6.16 8.61 3.00
CA PHE A 62 -7.14 9.70 3.11
C PHE A 62 -6.42 10.99 3.49
N ILE A 63 -6.65 12.04 2.72
CA ILE A 63 -6.15 13.38 3.03
C ILE A 63 -7.22 14.22 3.75
N ASN A 64 -8.49 13.85 3.59
CA ASN A 64 -9.65 14.32 4.35
C ASN A 64 -10.79 13.27 4.23
N ASN A 65 -12.02 13.64 4.58
CA ASN A 65 -13.16 12.72 4.61
C ASN A 65 -13.68 12.37 3.19
N GLU A 66 -13.34 13.17 2.19
CA GLU A 66 -13.87 13.07 0.83
C GLU A 66 -12.81 12.64 -0.20
N GLU A 67 -11.53 12.74 0.14
CA GLU A 67 -10.42 12.58 -0.79
C GLU A 67 -9.44 11.50 -0.33
N ILE A 68 -9.18 10.56 -1.25
CA ILE A 68 -8.19 9.49 -1.10
C ILE A 68 -7.12 9.62 -2.18
N TYR A 69 -5.86 9.65 -1.77
CA TYR A 69 -4.73 9.74 -2.67
C TYR A 69 -4.02 8.39 -2.70
N PHE A 70 -3.59 7.99 -3.89
CA PHE A 70 -2.78 6.80 -4.10
C PHE A 70 -1.86 7.04 -5.29
N THR A 71 -0.70 6.40 -5.28
CA THR A 71 0.27 6.54 -6.37
C THR A 71 -0.25 5.84 -7.62
N VAL A 72 0.03 6.42 -8.78
CA VAL A 72 -0.21 5.84 -10.11
C VAL A 72 1.11 5.82 -10.86
N LYS A 73 1.30 4.85 -11.77
CA LYS A 73 2.52 4.73 -12.58
C LYS A 73 2.46 5.64 -13.80
#